data_AF-A0A7C0XN22-F1
#
_entry.id   AF-A0A7C0XN22-F1
#
_cell.length_a   1.000
_cell.length_b   1.000
_cell.length_c   1.000
_cell.angle_alpha   90.00
_cell.angle_beta   90.00
_cell.angle_gamma   90.00
#
_symmetry.space_group_name_H-M   'P 1'
#
loop_
_entity.id
_entity.type
_entity.pdbx_description
1 polymer ?
#
loop_
_entity_poly.entity_id
_entity_poly.type
_entity_poly.pdbx_seq_one_letter_code
_entity_poly.pdbx_strand_id
1 'polypeptide(L)'
;MKIGVVIHGPEVVDEGEAEEAVKRLKAANAGFKVEAALGGITGKTAVVDAGLRRLIDISKDLRPSEVVRDFVARGIDFVVLVNRAKTSESGFRLGEGILRNFFATGGTGGTGGTGGTGGTGGTEGGATATAKISFLQLEFCGRRILRWVVKPGDEEVCKRLTRVFSEFRV
;
A
#
# COMPACT_ATOMS: atom_id res chain seq x y z
N MET A 1 -6.28 -11.56 11.85
CA MET A 1 -6.67 -10.73 10.68
C MET A 1 -5.60 -10.84 9.60
N LYS A 2 -5.94 -10.73 8.31
CA LYS A 2 -4.92 -10.66 7.24
C LYS A 2 -4.58 -9.20 6.92
N ILE A 3 -3.29 -8.89 6.76
CA ILE A 3 -2.82 -7.57 6.34
C ILE A 3 -2.01 -7.74 5.05
N GLY A 4 -2.39 -6.99 4.02
CA GLY A 4 -1.65 -6.90 2.77
C GLY A 4 -0.67 -5.74 2.85
N VAL A 5 0.62 -5.98 2.61
CA VAL A 5 1.64 -4.94 2.61
C VAL A 5 2.08 -4.70 1.16
N VAL A 6 1.82 -3.50 0.66
CA VAL A 6 2.28 -3.07 -0.66
C VAL A 6 3.61 -2.35 -0.49
N ILE A 7 4.69 -2.92 -1.00
CA ILE A 7 6.02 -2.28 -1.03
C ILE A 7 6.14 -1.49 -2.34
N HIS A 8 6.50 -0.21 -2.28
CA HIS A 8 6.70 0.59 -3.50
C HIS A 8 8.03 1.32 -3.53
N GLY A 9 8.74 1.16 -4.65
CA GLY A 9 10.03 1.79 -4.93
C GLY A 9 11.22 0.94 -4.45
N PRO A 10 12.37 0.99 -5.14
CA PRO A 10 13.61 0.39 -4.64
C PRO A 10 14.09 1.05 -3.34
N GLU A 11 13.86 2.35 -3.15
CA GLU A 11 14.42 3.13 -2.05
C GLU A 11 14.02 2.57 -0.67
N VAL A 12 12.77 2.17 -0.50
CA VAL A 12 12.30 1.59 0.77
C VAL A 12 12.86 0.19 1.03
N VAL A 13 13.31 -0.50 -0.03
CA VAL A 13 13.94 -1.81 0.08
C VAL A 13 15.43 -1.65 0.40
N ASP A 14 16.12 -0.78 -0.33
CA ASP A 14 17.57 -0.53 -0.19
C ASP A 14 17.92 0.01 1.20
N GLU A 15 17.04 0.81 1.80
CA GLU A 15 17.21 1.33 3.17
C GLU A 15 16.85 0.29 4.26
N GLY A 16 16.41 -0.92 3.89
CA GLY A 16 16.00 -1.98 4.82
C GLY A 16 14.62 -1.79 5.45
N GLU A 17 13.93 -0.69 5.14
CA GLU A 17 12.67 -0.26 5.74
C GLU A 17 11.50 -1.19 5.38
N ALA A 18 11.49 -1.74 4.16
CA ALA A 18 10.50 -2.73 3.74
C ALA A 18 10.58 -3.99 4.59
N GLU A 19 11.79 -4.48 4.87
CA GLU A 19 12.00 -5.64 5.72
C GLU A 19 11.60 -5.34 7.16
N GLU A 20 12.04 -4.20 7.69
CA GLU A 20 11.70 -3.73 9.04
C GLU A 20 10.18 -3.67 9.24
N ALA A 21 9.46 -3.02 8.31
CA ALA A 21 8.02 -2.86 8.40
C ALA A 21 7.31 -4.22 8.44
N VAL A 22 7.63 -5.14 7.52
CA VAL A 22 7.00 -6.46 7.47
C VAL A 22 7.33 -7.28 8.72
N LYS A 23 8.58 -7.24 9.21
CA LYS A 23 8.98 -7.94 10.44
C LYS A 23 8.26 -7.39 11.67
N ARG A 24 8.18 -6.06 11.84
CA ARG A 24 7.48 -5.43 12.97
C ARG A 24 5.99 -5.75 12.95
N LEU A 25 5.37 -5.75 11.78
CA LEU A 25 3.96 -6.17 11.61
C LEU A 25 3.73 -7.64 11.97
N LYS A 26 4.65 -8.55 11.60
CA LYS A 26 4.57 -9.98 11.95
C LYS A 26 4.85 -10.23 13.43
N ALA A 27 5.80 -9.51 14.01
CA ALA A 27 6.21 -9.64 15.41
C ALA A 27 5.22 -8.96 16.38
N ALA A 28 4.38 -8.06 15.90
CA ALA A 28 3.31 -7.48 16.69
C ALA A 28 2.47 -8.61 17.29
N ASN A 29 2.32 -8.63 18.62
CA ASN A 29 1.52 -9.60 19.36
C ASN A 29 0.00 -9.35 19.16
N ALA A 30 -0.41 -9.19 17.91
CA ALA A 30 -1.73 -8.76 17.47
C ALA A 30 -2.41 -9.79 16.54
N GLY A 31 -1.75 -10.93 16.25
CA GLY A 31 -2.34 -12.00 15.44
C GLY A 31 -2.54 -11.62 13.96
N PHE A 32 -1.66 -10.77 13.42
CA PHE A 32 -1.67 -10.38 12.02
C PHE A 32 -1.04 -11.47 11.15
N LYS A 33 -1.78 -11.92 10.13
CA LYS A 33 -1.26 -12.74 9.04
C LYS A 33 -0.83 -11.78 7.93
N VAL A 34 0.47 -11.50 7.84
CA VAL A 34 1.02 -10.47 6.96
C VAL A 34 1.49 -11.10 5.65
N GLU A 35 0.97 -10.60 4.54
CA GLU A 35 1.38 -10.94 3.19
C GLU A 35 1.92 -9.67 2.51
N ALA A 36 3.15 -9.71 2.01
CA ALA A 36 3.77 -8.54 1.37
C ALA A 36 4.01 -8.81 -0.12
N ALA A 37 3.77 -7.81 -0.96
CA ALA A 37 3.99 -7.88 -2.39
C ALA A 37 4.54 -6.54 -2.91
N LEU A 38 5.40 -6.63 -3.93
CA LEU A 38 5.97 -5.46 -4.58
C LEU A 38 4.97 -4.85 -5.57
N GLY A 39 4.72 -3.55 -5.45
CA GLY A 39 3.99 -2.75 -6.42
C GLY A 39 4.94 -1.99 -7.33
N GLY A 40 4.96 -2.35 -8.61
CA GLY A 40 5.84 -1.79 -9.63
C GLY A 40 7.12 -2.61 -9.84
N ILE A 41 7.69 -2.54 -11.04
CA ILE A 41 8.84 -3.36 -11.45
C ILE A 41 10.19 -2.83 -10.93
N THR A 42 10.27 -1.54 -10.62
CA THR A 42 11.54 -0.86 -10.31
C THR A 42 12.20 -1.35 -9.03
N GLY A 43 11.43 -1.84 -8.06
CA GLY A 43 11.97 -2.41 -6.81
C GLY A 43 12.35 -3.89 -6.90
N LYS A 44 12.16 -4.56 -8.04
CA LYS A 44 12.31 -6.02 -8.15
C LYS A 44 13.75 -6.46 -7.92
N THR A 45 14.70 -5.76 -8.53
CA THR A 45 16.14 -6.02 -8.35
C THR A 45 16.57 -5.78 -6.90
N ALA A 46 16.14 -4.67 -6.29
CA ALA A 46 16.41 -4.39 -4.87
C ALA A 46 15.92 -5.51 -3.94
N VAL A 47 14.73 -6.07 -4.18
CA VAL A 47 14.21 -7.21 -3.41
C VAL A 47 15.08 -8.48 -3.58
N VAL A 48 15.59 -8.71 -4.79
CA VAL A 48 16.47 -9.87 -5.07
C VAL A 48 17.81 -9.69 -4.38
N ASP A 49 18.44 -8.53 -4.52
CA ASP A 49 19.76 -8.22 -3.99
C ASP A 49 19.77 -8.21 -2.45
N ALA A 50 18.68 -7.73 -1.84
CA ALA A 50 18.47 -7.78 -0.39
C ALA A 50 18.06 -9.17 0.13
N GLY A 51 17.88 -10.18 -0.73
CA GLY A 51 17.49 -11.53 -0.34
C GLY A 51 16.05 -11.65 0.20
N LEU A 52 15.18 -10.67 -0.09
CA LEU A 52 13.84 -10.55 0.49
C LEU A 52 12.75 -11.30 -0.29
N ARG A 53 13.10 -12.10 -1.29
CA ARG A 53 12.13 -12.88 -2.12
C ARG A 53 11.23 -13.83 -1.33
N ARG A 54 11.65 -14.25 -0.14
CA ARG A 54 10.84 -15.08 0.78
C ARG A 54 9.86 -14.26 1.62
N LEU A 55 10.06 -12.95 1.69
CA LEU A 55 9.28 -12.03 2.49
C LEU A 55 8.31 -11.21 1.65
N ILE A 56 8.75 -10.77 0.46
CA ILE A 56 8.03 -9.90 -0.47
C ILE A 56 7.79 -10.69 -1.76
N ASP A 57 6.53 -10.89 -2.12
CA ASP A 57 6.14 -11.49 -3.39
C ASP A 57 6.47 -10.54 -4.56
N ILE A 58 7.30 -11.04 -5.46
CA ILE A 58 7.73 -10.38 -6.70
C ILE A 58 7.39 -11.21 -7.95
N SER A 59 6.53 -12.22 -7.79
CA SER A 59 6.15 -13.12 -8.88
C SER A 59 5.25 -12.45 -9.92
N LYS A 60 4.56 -11.38 -9.54
CA LYS A 60 3.64 -10.63 -10.39
C LYS A 60 4.20 -9.23 -10.67
N ASP A 61 4.22 -8.83 -11.93
CA ASP A 61 4.67 -7.49 -12.35
C ASP A 61 3.50 -6.48 -12.31
N LEU A 62 2.89 -6.33 -11.13
CA LEU A 62 1.69 -5.50 -10.93
C LEU A 62 2.03 -4.07 -10.51
N ARG A 63 1.23 -3.09 -10.95
CA ARG A 63 1.26 -1.74 -10.39
C ARG A 63 0.76 -1.76 -8.95
N PRO A 64 1.11 -0.77 -8.10
CA PRO A 64 0.69 -0.77 -6.70
C PRO A 64 -0.83 -0.89 -6.50
N SER A 65 -1.66 -0.20 -7.30
CA SER A 65 -3.13 -0.31 -7.22
C SER A 65 -3.66 -1.68 -7.66
N GLU A 66 -2.95 -2.40 -8.53
CA GLU A 66 -3.29 -3.76 -8.94
C GLU A 66 -2.91 -4.77 -7.86
N VAL A 67 -1.83 -4.53 -7.11
CA VAL A 67 -1.51 -5.31 -5.91
C VAL A 67 -2.60 -5.15 -4.85
N VAL A 68 -3.10 -3.93 -4.62
CA VAL A 68 -4.25 -3.71 -3.72
C VAL A 68 -5.46 -4.53 -4.16
N ARG A 69 -5.78 -4.53 -5.47
CA ARG A 69 -6.85 -5.37 -6.03
C ARG A 69 -6.62 -6.85 -5.82
N ASP A 70 -5.42 -7.34 -6.07
CA ASP A 70 -5.07 -8.74 -5.89
C ASP A 70 -5.24 -9.16 -4.42
N PHE A 71 -4.83 -8.31 -3.47
CA PHE A 71 -5.09 -8.52 -2.05
C PHE A 71 -6.59 -8.63 -1.76
N VAL A 72 -7.38 -7.68 -2.22
CA VAL A 72 -8.84 -7.67 -2.00
C VAL A 72 -9.51 -8.91 -2.59
N ALA A 73 -9.15 -9.30 -3.82
CA ALA A 73 -9.66 -10.50 -4.48
C ALA A 73 -9.35 -11.79 -3.70
N ARG A 74 -8.27 -11.80 -2.91
CA ARG A 74 -7.86 -12.90 -2.03
C ARG A 74 -8.38 -12.78 -0.59
N GLY A 75 -9.30 -11.84 -0.35
CA GLY A 75 -9.93 -11.62 0.95
C GLY A 75 -9.04 -10.89 1.95
N ILE A 76 -8.13 -10.05 1.47
CA ILE A 76 -7.27 -9.18 2.30
C ILE A 76 -7.76 -7.74 2.08
N ASP A 77 -8.58 -7.26 3.01
CA ASP A 77 -9.23 -5.95 2.93
C ASP A 77 -8.58 -4.88 3.82
N PHE A 78 -7.52 -5.22 4.56
CA PHE A 78 -6.69 -4.24 5.27
C PHE A 78 -5.30 -4.17 4.63
N VAL A 79 -4.99 -3.03 4.01
CA VAL A 79 -3.77 -2.82 3.24
C VAL A 79 -2.92 -1.72 3.84
N VAL A 80 -1.62 -1.98 3.91
CA VAL A 80 -0.59 -1.03 4.34
C VAL A 80 0.36 -0.80 3.16
N LEU A 81 0.37 0.40 2.62
CA LEU A 81 1.41 0.87 1.71
C LEU A 81 2.67 1.21 2.52
N VAL A 82 3.81 0.70 2.09
CA VAL A 82 5.13 1.01 2.65
C VAL A 82 5.96 1.62 1.53
N ASN A 83 6.35 2.86 1.70
CA ASN A 83 7.13 3.58 0.71
C ASN A 83 8.07 4.59 1.36
N ARG A 84 9.11 4.93 0.62
CA ARG A 84 10.00 6.06 0.87
C ARG A 84 10.06 6.89 -0.40
N ALA A 85 9.67 8.15 -0.29
CA ALA A 85 9.82 9.10 -1.41
C ALA A 85 10.98 10.06 -1.16
N LYS A 86 11.33 10.87 -2.17
CA LYS A 86 12.35 11.93 -2.03
C LYS A 86 11.89 13.06 -1.11
N THR A 87 10.58 13.27 -1.01
CA THR A 87 9.94 14.27 -0.17
C THR A 87 8.65 13.71 0.41
N SER A 88 8.24 14.18 1.59
CA SER A 88 6.99 13.75 2.20
C SER A 88 5.76 14.08 1.35
N GLU A 89 5.80 15.18 0.59
CA GLU A 89 4.71 15.58 -0.31
C GLU A 89 4.53 14.59 -1.47
N SER A 90 5.63 14.16 -2.10
CA SER A 90 5.57 13.15 -3.16
C SER A 90 5.18 11.77 -2.61
N GLY A 91 5.62 11.44 -1.39
CA GLY A 91 5.19 10.25 -0.66
C GLY A 91 3.67 10.24 -0.44
N PHE A 92 3.10 11.34 0.08
CA PHE A 92 1.67 11.48 0.26
C PHE A 92 0.88 11.28 -1.05
N ARG A 93 1.27 11.96 -2.14
CA ARG A 93 0.55 11.86 -3.42
C ARG A 93 0.53 10.45 -4.01
N LEU A 94 1.54 9.64 -3.71
CA LEU A 94 1.56 8.24 -4.13
C LEU A 94 0.38 7.45 -3.55
N GLY A 95 0.15 7.55 -2.23
CA GLY A 95 -0.96 6.85 -1.56
C GLY A 95 -2.32 7.27 -2.11
N GLU A 96 -2.52 8.58 -2.28
CA GLU A 96 -3.72 9.16 -2.90
C GLU A 96 -3.95 8.60 -4.31
N GLY A 97 -2.91 8.62 -5.14
CA GLY A 97 -2.97 8.16 -6.52
C GLY A 97 -3.28 6.66 -6.62
N ILE A 98 -2.72 5.85 -5.74
CA ILE A 98 -2.99 4.41 -5.66
C ILE A 98 -4.46 4.16 -5.34
N LEU A 99 -5.00 4.83 -4.32
CA LEU A 99 -6.40 4.69 -3.94
C LEU A 99 -7.35 5.19 -5.02
N ARG A 100 -7.07 6.36 -5.60
CA ARG A 100 -7.86 6.89 -6.71
C ARG A 100 -7.91 5.89 -7.86
N ASN A 101 -6.76 5.34 -8.25
CA ASN A 101 -6.69 4.34 -9.31
C ASN A 101 -7.38 3.03 -8.92
N PHE A 102 -7.35 2.65 -7.65
CA PHE A 102 -8.07 1.48 -7.13
C PHE A 102 -9.59 1.65 -7.31
N PHE A 103 -10.15 2.78 -6.87
CA PHE A 103 -11.59 3.04 -6.95
C PHE A 103 -12.08 3.33 -8.37
N ALA A 104 -11.31 4.07 -9.18
CA ALA A 104 -11.72 4.44 -10.54
C ALA A 104 -11.97 3.23 -11.45
N THR A 105 -11.19 2.16 -11.26
CA THR A 105 -11.32 0.92 -12.04
C THR A 105 -12.27 -0.09 -11.40
N GLY A 106 -12.88 0.24 -10.25
CA GLY A 106 -14.04 -0.47 -9.72
C GLY A 106 -15.34 -0.18 -10.48
N GLY A 107 -15.33 0.77 -11.42
CA GLY A 107 -16.47 1.13 -12.27
C GLY A 107 -16.61 0.35 -13.57
N THR A 108 -15.55 -0.30 -14.08
CA THR A 108 -15.62 -1.15 -15.29
C THR A 108 -14.41 -2.08 -15.35
N GLY A 109 -14.67 -3.38 -15.52
CA GLY A 109 -13.63 -4.31 -15.95
C GLY A 109 -13.19 -3.95 -17.37
N GLY A 110 -11.88 -3.89 -17.61
CA GLY A 110 -11.34 -3.60 -18.93
C GLY A 110 -9.82 -3.53 -18.94
N THR A 111 -9.23 -4.60 -19.49
CA THR A 111 -7.94 -4.74 -20.22
C THR A 111 -6.94 -3.57 -20.23
N GLY A 112 -5.67 -3.92 -19.99
CA GLY A 112 -4.52 -3.02 -20.00
C GLY A 112 -4.30 -2.20 -21.29
N GLY A 113 -3.46 -1.18 -21.16
CA GLY A 113 -3.06 -0.31 -22.25
C GLY A 113 -2.20 0.86 -21.77
N THR A 114 -1.18 1.17 -22.56
CA THR A 114 -0.10 2.15 -22.44
C THR A 114 -0.53 3.62 -22.49
N GLY A 115 0.20 4.48 -21.77
CA GLY A 115 0.64 5.84 -22.19
C GLY A 115 -0.38 6.93 -22.53
N GLY A 116 -0.10 8.17 -22.08
CA GLY A 116 -0.53 9.39 -22.78
C GLY A 116 -1.52 10.31 -22.06
N THR A 117 -0.98 11.43 -21.56
CA THR A 117 -1.48 12.82 -21.54
C THR A 117 -2.99 13.15 -21.58
N GLY A 118 -3.39 13.99 -20.61
CA GLY A 118 -4.21 15.20 -20.85
C GLY A 118 -5.73 15.01 -20.87
N GLY A 119 -6.42 15.74 -19.99
CA GLY A 119 -7.88 15.89 -20.06
C GLY A 119 -8.51 16.30 -18.73
N THR A 120 -8.62 17.62 -18.50
CA THR A 120 -9.49 18.20 -17.48
C THR A 120 -10.92 18.24 -18.02
N GLY A 121 -11.80 17.43 -17.44
CA GLY A 121 -13.24 17.48 -17.64
C GLY A 121 -13.92 16.97 -16.37
N GLY A 122 -14.61 17.85 -15.67
CA GLY A 122 -15.31 17.50 -14.43
C GLY A 122 -16.65 16.83 -14.69
N THR A 123 -17.15 16.05 -13.73
CA THR A 123 -18.55 16.16 -13.26
C THR A 123 -18.69 15.46 -11.91
N GLU A 124 -19.64 16.00 -11.17
CA GLU A 124 -20.06 15.72 -9.80
C GLU A 124 -20.71 14.33 -9.65
N GLY A 125 -20.78 13.89 -8.39
CA GLY A 125 -21.89 13.07 -7.89
C GLY A 125 -21.80 11.57 -8.18
N GLY A 126 -21.42 10.80 -7.16
CA GLY A 126 -21.58 9.35 -7.20
C GLY A 126 -21.36 8.75 -5.84
N ALA A 127 -22.46 8.42 -5.16
CA ALA A 127 -22.60 7.69 -3.91
C ALA A 127 -21.31 7.08 -3.35
N THR A 128 -20.99 7.44 -2.10
CA THR A 128 -19.97 6.80 -1.28
C THR A 128 -20.22 5.30 -1.22
N ALA A 129 -19.67 4.57 -2.19
CA ALA A 129 -19.48 3.14 -2.07
C ALA A 129 -18.63 2.99 -0.81
N THR A 130 -19.23 2.48 0.26
CA THR A 130 -18.54 2.19 1.51
C THR A 130 -17.28 1.44 1.13
N ALA A 131 -16.13 2.07 1.35
CA ALA A 131 -14.87 1.49 0.95
C ALA A 131 -14.78 0.14 1.65
N LYS A 132 -14.77 -0.94 0.87
CA LYS A 132 -14.67 -2.31 1.39
C LYS A 132 -13.27 -2.62 1.92
N ILE A 133 -12.42 -1.60 2.07
CA ILE A 133 -11.02 -1.73 2.44
C ILE A 133 -10.64 -0.67 3.48
N SER A 134 -9.69 -1.05 4.33
CA SER A 134 -8.86 -0.13 5.09
C SER A 134 -7.52 0.03 4.36
N PHE A 135 -7.07 1.26 4.18
CA PHE A 135 -5.82 1.58 3.50
C PHE A 135 -5.03 2.60 4.31
N LEU A 136 -3.89 2.16 4.81
CA LEU A 136 -2.93 2.99 5.52
C LEU A 136 -1.64 3.08 4.72
N GLN A 137 -0.88 4.14 4.95
CA GLN A 137 0.44 4.32 4.37
C GLN A 137 1.45 4.63 5.47
N LEU A 138 2.55 3.88 5.47
CA LEU A 138 3.77 4.13 6.21
C LEU A 138 4.75 4.82 5.27
N GLU A 139 4.83 6.15 5.38
CA GLU A 139 5.73 6.98 4.59
C GLU A 139 7.02 7.21 5.39
N PHE A 140 8.11 6.57 4.97
CA PHE A 140 9.34 6.52 5.74
C PHE A 140 10.20 7.80 5.64
N CYS A 141 10.08 8.60 4.57
CA CYS A 141 10.87 9.84 4.43
C CYS A 141 10.56 10.82 5.57
N GLY A 142 9.28 11.02 5.88
CA GLY A 142 8.82 11.87 6.97
C GLY A 142 8.47 11.12 8.25
N ARG A 143 8.61 9.78 8.27
CA ARG A 143 8.11 8.87 9.31
C ARG A 143 6.66 9.19 9.68
N ARG A 144 5.76 9.05 8.71
CA ARG A 144 4.34 9.37 8.86
C ARG A 144 3.44 8.17 8.64
N ILE A 145 2.35 8.10 9.42
CA ILE A 145 1.26 7.15 9.21
C ILE A 145 0.06 7.90 8.64
N LEU A 146 -0.22 7.73 7.35
CA LEU A 146 -1.38 8.33 6.70
C LEU A 146 -2.52 7.33 6.69
N ARG A 147 -3.64 7.68 7.32
CA ARG A 147 -4.86 6.87 7.36
C ARG A 147 -5.80 7.38 6.28
N TRP A 148 -5.65 6.86 5.07
CA TRP A 148 -6.44 7.31 3.93
C TRP A 148 -7.90 6.92 4.05
N VAL A 149 -8.14 5.65 4.38
CA VAL A 149 -9.48 5.08 4.55
C VAL A 149 -9.40 4.04 5.65
N VAL A 150 -10.34 4.07 6.59
CA VAL A 150 -10.49 3.05 7.62
C VAL A 150 -11.93 2.57 7.60
N LYS A 151 -12.11 1.29 7.35
CA LYS A 151 -13.41 0.62 7.38
C LYS A 151 -13.91 0.56 8.83
N PRO A 152 -15.22 0.76 9.08
CA PRO A 152 -15.80 0.57 10.41
C PRO A 152 -15.46 -0.81 10.98
N GLY A 153 -14.94 -0.85 12.22
CA GLY A 153 -14.48 -2.07 12.89
C GLY A 153 -12.97 -2.30 12.86
N ASP A 154 -12.22 -1.57 12.04
CA ASP A 154 -10.76 -1.68 11.94
C ASP A 154 -10.01 -0.64 12.80
N GLU A 155 -10.71 0.18 13.59
CA GLU A 155 -10.12 1.27 14.38
C GLU A 155 -9.09 0.74 15.39
N GLU A 156 -9.37 -0.41 16.00
CA GLU A 156 -8.46 -1.06 16.95
C GLU A 156 -7.21 -1.60 16.24
N VAL A 157 -7.35 -2.05 14.99
CA VAL A 157 -6.21 -2.48 14.15
C VAL A 157 -5.32 -1.28 13.85
N CYS A 158 -5.90 -0.14 13.48
CA CYS A 158 -5.17 1.11 13.28
C CYS A 158 -4.44 1.58 14.54
N LYS A 159 -5.07 1.53 15.71
CA LYS A 159 -4.43 1.88 16.99
C LYS A 159 -3.22 0.99 17.28
N ARG A 160 -3.37 -0.33 17.07
CA ARG A 160 -2.26 -1.28 17.24
C ARG A 160 -1.13 -1.01 16.26
N LEU A 161 -1.43 -0.73 15.00
CA LEU A 161 -0.43 -0.35 13.99
C LEU A 161 0.32 0.92 14.38
N THR A 162 -0.38 1.95 14.84
CA THR A 162 0.26 3.17 15.34
C THR A 162 1.14 2.88 16.56
N ARG A 163 0.78 1.92 17.41
CA ARG A 163 1.65 1.49 18.52
C ARG A 163 2.88 0.71 18.04
N VAL A 164 2.74 -0.11 17.00
CA VAL A 164 3.88 -0.84 16.40
C VAL A 164 4.91 0.14 15.84
N PHE A 165 4.45 1.24 15.22
CA PHE A 165 5.28 2.32 14.68
C PHE A 165 5.12 3.60 15.50
N SER A 166 5.28 3.52 16.83
CA SER A 166 5.03 4.64 17.74
C SER A 166 5.93 5.86 17.52
N GLU A 167 7.06 5.65 16.84
CA GLU A 167 7.98 6.71 16.43
C GLU A 167 7.52 7.47 15.17
N PHE A 168 6.46 7.03 14.50
CA PHE A 168 5.89 7.71 13.35
C PHE A 168 4.80 8.69 13.78
N ARG A 169 4.74 9.85 13.11
CA ARG A 169 3.69 10.84 13.32
C ARG A 169 2.45 10.45 12.53
N VAL A 170 1.27 10.50 13.15
CA VAL A 170 -0.01 10.35 12.44
C VAL A 170 -0.38 11.70 11.82
#